data_AF-A0A955FYU9-F1
#
_entry.id   AF-A0A955FYU9-F1
#
_cell.length_a   1.000
_cell.length_b   1.000
_cell.length_c   1.000
_cell.angle_alpha   90.00
_cell.angle_beta   90.00
_cell.angle_gamma   90.00
#
_symmetry.space_group_name_H-M   'P 1'
#
loop_
_entity.id
_entity.type
_entity.pdbx_description
1 polymer ?
#
loop_
_entity_poly.entity_id
_entity_poly.type
_entity_poly.pdbx_seq_one_letter_code
_entity_poly.pdbx_strand_id
1 'polypeptide(L)'
;PESFNVLVKELQGLGLKVDLVSENGSASEFDAEDVLSETIKDEADHMPTVEADDATPMDVTEEMVASEFEVLDEDNSGSASTTDDDDDSDDKSDSSTEEKEVA
;
A
#
# COMPACT_ATOMS: atom_id res chain seq x y z
N PRO A 1 -5.44 -17.39 10.32
CA PRO A 1 -4.37 -17.31 9.30
C PRO A 1 -4.29 -15.90 8.74
N GLU A 2 -3.10 -15.34 8.56
CA GLU A 2 -2.99 -13.93 8.15
C GLU A 2 -3.56 -13.67 6.74
N SER A 3 -3.37 -14.61 5.82
CA SER A 3 -3.96 -14.56 4.47
C SER A 3 -5.49 -14.52 4.47
N PHE A 4 -6.13 -15.15 5.46
CA PHE A 4 -7.59 -15.08 5.63
C PHE A 4 -8.03 -13.69 6.11
N ASN A 5 -7.28 -13.10 7.05
CA ASN A 5 -7.58 -11.76 7.58
C ASN A 5 -7.49 -10.69 6.48
N VAL A 6 -6.47 -10.80 5.63
CA VAL A 6 -6.29 -9.90 4.47
C VAL A 6 -7.46 -10.06 3.50
N LEU A 7 -7.82 -11.29 3.14
CA LEU A 7 -8.94 -11.58 2.24
C LEU A 7 -10.27 -10.99 2.74
N VAL A 8 -10.59 -11.17 4.03
CA VAL A 8 -11.82 -10.61 4.63
C VAL A 8 -11.84 -9.08 4.51
N LYS A 9 -10.72 -8.42 4.80
CA LYS A 9 -10.60 -6.95 4.69
C LYS A 9 -10.70 -6.45 3.25
N GLU A 10 -10.11 -7.16 2.29
CA GLU A 10 -10.22 -6.84 0.87
C GLU A 10 -11.67 -6.94 0.38
N LEU A 11 -12.39 -8.02 0.75
CA LEU A 11 -13.80 -8.19 0.39
C LEU A 11 -14.70 -7.14 1.05
N GLN A 12 -14.44 -6.78 2.31
CA GLN A 12 -15.15 -5.68 2.99
C GLN A 12 -14.89 -4.32 2.34
N GLY A 13 -13.66 -4.07 1.84
CA GLY A 13 -13.32 -2.86 1.09
C GLY A 13 -14.13 -2.70 -0.20
N LEU A 14 -14.65 -3.80 -0.74
CA LEU A 14 -15.56 -3.83 -1.89
C LEU A 14 -17.05 -3.78 -1.48
N GLY A 15 -17.36 -3.67 -0.20
CA GLY A 15 -18.72 -3.67 0.33
C GLY A 15 -19.38 -5.05 0.35
N LEU A 16 -18.59 -6.13 0.25
CA LEU A 16 -19.09 -7.51 0.33
C LEU A 16 -19.07 -8.00 1.77
N LYS A 17 -20.12 -8.73 2.15
CA LYS A 17 -20.20 -9.42 3.44
C LYS A 17 -19.54 -10.80 3.33
N VAL A 18 -18.92 -11.24 4.41
CA VAL A 18 -18.22 -12.52 4.47
C VAL A 18 -18.71 -13.28 5.70
N ASP A 19 -19.37 -14.41 5.47
CA ASP A 19 -19.88 -15.28 6.52
C ASP A 19 -19.12 -16.61 6.51
N LEU A 20 -18.83 -17.13 7.71
CA LEU A 20 -18.22 -18.42 7.93
C LEU A 20 -19.30 -19.49 8.12
N VAL A 21 -19.20 -20.57 7.34
CA VAL A 21 -20.13 -21.70 7.38
C VAL A 21 -19.42 -22.96 7.87
N SER A 22 -20.06 -23.68 8.80
CA SER A 22 -19.56 -24.96 9.28
C SER A 22 -19.80 -26.10 8.26
N GLU A 23 -18.82 -26.99 8.10
CA GLU A 23 -18.84 -28.13 7.17
C GLU A 23 -20.03 -29.09 7.40
N ASN A 24 -20.58 -29.11 8.62
CA ASN A 24 -21.71 -29.96 8.98
C ASN A 24 -23.08 -29.43 8.48
N GLY A 25 -23.12 -28.30 7.77
CA GLY A 25 -24.36 -27.71 7.25
C GLY A 25 -25.37 -27.28 8.32
N SER A 26 -24.98 -27.38 9.60
CA SER A 26 -25.77 -27.01 10.75
C SER A 26 -25.67 -25.51 10.99
N ALA A 27 -26.49 -24.74 10.25
CA ALA A 27 -27.13 -23.43 10.53
C ALA A 27 -26.37 -22.37 11.38
N SER A 28 -25.06 -22.51 11.53
CA SER A 28 -24.22 -21.62 12.33
C SER A 28 -23.40 -20.83 11.33
N GLU A 29 -24.01 -19.76 10.85
CA GLU A 29 -23.33 -18.71 10.09
C GLU A 29 -22.71 -17.76 11.13
N PHE A 30 -21.40 -17.57 11.05
CA PHE A 30 -20.68 -16.62 11.90
C PHE A 30 -20.18 -15.49 11.03
N ASP A 31 -20.40 -14.24 11.45
CA ASP A 31 -19.81 -13.10 10.76
C ASP A 31 -18.28 -13.18 10.87
N ALA A 32 -17.59 -13.14 9.73
CA ALA A 32 -16.14 -13.15 9.72
C ALA A 32 -15.55 -11.88 10.37
N GLU A 33 -16.27 -10.76 10.37
CA GLU A 33 -15.84 -9.51 10.99
C GLU A 33 -15.75 -9.64 12.51
N ASP A 34 -16.74 -10.25 13.15
CA ASP A 34 -16.77 -10.43 14.59
C ASP A 34 -15.57 -11.26 15.08
N VAL A 35 -15.31 -12.38 14.39
CA VAL A 35 -14.16 -13.26 14.68
C VAL A 35 -12.83 -12.53 14.47
N LEU A 36 -12.73 -11.75 13.39
CA LEU A 36 -11.54 -10.96 13.11
C LEU A 36 -11.32 -9.88 14.17
N SER A 37 -12.40 -9.27 14.67
CA SER A 37 -12.33 -8.21 15.69
C SER A 37 -11.83 -8.72 17.04
N GLU A 38 -12.20 -9.94 17.43
CA GLU A 38 -11.68 -10.58 18.65
C GLU A 38 -10.19 -10.85 18.54
N THR A 39 -9.74 -11.33 17.38
CA THR A 39 -8.32 -11.62 17.12
C THR A 39 -7.49 -10.33 17.15
N ILE A 40 -7.98 -9.24 16.54
CA ILE A 40 -7.29 -7.94 16.54
C ILE A 40 -7.18 -7.35 17.95
N LYS A 41 -8.22 -7.52 18.80
CA LYS A 41 -8.18 -7.06 20.18
C LYS A 41 -7.12 -7.80 21.00
N ASP A 42 -7.06 -9.13 20.86
CA ASP A 42 -6.05 -9.96 21.54
C ASP A 42 -4.62 -9.58 21.09
N GLU A 43 -4.41 -9.36 19.79
CA GLU A 43 -3.12 -8.86 19.27
C GLU A 43 -2.77 -7.46 19.80
N ALA A 44 -3.77 -6.58 19.97
CA ALA A 44 -3.56 -5.23 20.50
C ALA A 44 -3.12 -5.24 21.97
N ASP A 45 -3.65 -6.16 22.78
CA ASP A 45 -3.26 -6.33 24.18
C ASP A 45 -1.84 -6.88 24.33
N HIS A 46 -1.29 -7.48 23.27
CA HIS A 46 0.06 -8.02 23.19
C HIS A 46 1.02 -7.18 22.34
N MET A 47 0.72 -5.89 22.16
CA MET A 47 1.61 -5.00 21.42
C MET A 47 3.02 -4.95 22.03
N PRO A 48 4.08 -5.13 21.22
CA PRO A 48 5.44 -5.00 21.70
C PRO A 48 5.68 -3.56 22.17
N THR A 49 6.23 -3.42 23.38
CA THR A 49 6.69 -2.12 23.88
C THR A 49 7.94 -1.73 23.11
N VAL A 50 7.86 -0.64 22.36
CA VAL A 50 9.00 0.02 21.74
C VAL A 50 9.53 1.03 22.74
N GLU A 51 10.65 0.70 23.39
CA GLU A 51 11.43 1.67 24.14
C GLU A 51 12.05 2.62 23.13
N ALA A 52 11.70 3.91 23.20
CA ALA A 52 12.43 4.92 22.46
C ALA A 52 13.82 5.05 23.10
N ASP A 53 14.87 4.71 22.36
CA ASP A 53 16.23 5.14 22.69
C ASP A 53 16.22 6.67 22.88
N ASP A 54 17.00 7.18 23.83
CA ASP A 54 17.13 8.62 24.14
C ASP A 54 17.28 9.41 22.84
N ALA A 55 16.15 9.94 22.35
CA ALA A 55 16.09 10.63 21.09
C ALA A 55 16.83 11.94 21.33
N THR A 56 18.05 12.06 20.81
CA THR A 56 18.69 13.36 20.69
C THR A 56 17.72 14.23 19.89
N PRO A 57 17.27 15.39 20.42
CA PRO A 57 16.33 16.23 19.70
C PRO A 57 16.97 16.58 18.36
N MET A 58 16.40 16.02 17.28
CA MET A 58 16.78 16.38 15.93
C MET A 58 16.25 17.78 15.69
N ASP A 59 17.15 18.73 15.51
CA ASP A 59 16.81 20.12 15.28
C ASP A 59 16.31 20.27 13.83
N VAL A 60 14.98 20.33 13.69
CA VAL A 60 14.27 20.52 12.41
C VAL A 60 13.93 21.99 12.23
N THR A 61 14.91 22.87 12.42
CA THR A 61 14.79 24.29 12.10
C THR A 61 15.03 24.53 10.61
N GLU A 62 14.40 25.58 10.08
CA GLU A 62 14.56 26.01 8.69
C GLU A 62 16.03 26.29 8.34
N GLU A 63 16.82 26.77 9.30
CA GLU A 63 18.26 27.02 9.15
C GLU A 63 19.06 25.73 8.90
N MET A 64 18.78 24.64 9.62
CA MET A 64 19.46 23.36 9.40
C MET A 64 19.07 22.70 8.07
N VAL A 65 17.79 22.80 7.68
CA VAL A 65 17.31 22.26 6.39
C VAL A 65 17.91 23.05 5.21
N ALA A 66 18.02 24.37 5.34
CA ALA A 66 18.61 25.21 4.30
C ALA A 66 20.10 24.91 4.07
N SER A 67 20.85 24.57 5.13
CA SER A 67 22.27 24.22 5.02
C SER A 67 22.53 22.91 4.28
N GLU A 68 21.59 21.96 4.28
CA GLU A 68 21.77 20.66 3.61
C GLU A 68 21.31 20.70 2.14
N PHE A 69 20.45 21.66 1.78
CA PHE A 69 19.98 21.90 0.42
C PHE A 69 20.67 23.11 -0.26
N GLU A 70 21.73 23.66 0.34
CA GLU A 70 22.51 24.72 -0.28
C GLU A 70 23.17 24.18 -1.56
N VAL A 71 22.62 24.58 -2.70
CA VAL A 71 23.22 24.35 -4.01
C VAL A 71 24.55 25.10 -4.01
N LEU A 72 25.66 24.36 -3.98
CA LEU A 72 26.96 24.93 -4.32
C LEU A 72 26.83 25.50 -5.72
N ASP A 73 26.71 26.82 -5.82
CA ASP A 73 26.72 27.51 -7.11
C ASP A 73 27.97 27.03 -7.86
N GLU A 74 27.70 26.30 -8.94
CA GLU A 74 28.65 25.64 -9.80
C GLU A 74 29.38 26.71 -10.62
N ASP A 75 30.25 27.48 -9.98
CA ASP A 75 31.33 28.21 -10.63
C ASP A 75 32.43 27.25 -11.13
N ASN A 76 32.01 26.11 -11.66
CA ASN A 76 32.83 25.21 -12.46
C ASN A 76 32.05 24.81 -13.71
N SER A 77 32.00 25.73 -14.68
CA SER A 77 31.92 25.50 -16.13
C SER A 77 32.12 24.01 -16.53
N GLY A 78 31.04 23.22 -16.52
CA GLY A 78 31.15 21.77 -16.52
C GLY A 78 29.98 21.00 -17.13
N SER A 79 29.24 21.57 -18.08
CA SER A 79 28.45 20.83 -19.09
C SER A 79 27.71 19.58 -18.60
N ALA A 80 26.65 19.72 -17.81
CA ALA A 80 25.65 18.67 -17.65
C ALA A 80 24.67 18.71 -18.85
N SER A 81 25.04 18.00 -19.92
CA SER A 81 24.13 17.71 -21.03
C SER A 81 23.08 16.71 -20.55
N THR A 82 21.89 17.20 -20.22
CA THR A 82 20.68 16.37 -20.11
C THR A 82 20.26 15.98 -21.53
N THR A 83 20.71 14.82 -22.01
CA THR A 83 20.04 14.13 -23.12
C THR A 83 18.78 13.50 -22.57
N ASP A 84 17.67 14.22 -22.69
CA ASP A 84 16.32 13.65 -22.71
C ASP A 84 16.20 12.80 -23.98
N ASP A 85 16.38 11.48 -23.82
CA ASP A 85 16.08 10.49 -24.85
C ASP A 85 14.64 10.00 -24.60
N ASP A 86 13.68 10.83 -24.99
CA ASP A 86 12.26 10.45 -25.13
C ASP A 86 12.13 9.53 -26.36
N ASP A 87 12.44 8.23 -26.19
CA ASP A 87 12.07 7.19 -27.16
C ASP A 87 10.65 6.69 -26.86
N ASP A 88 9.68 7.53 -27.22
CA ASP A 88 8.25 7.23 -27.25
C ASP A 88 7.96 6.22 -28.38
N SER A 89 8.22 4.94 -28.10
CA SER A 89 7.79 3.84 -28.97
C SER A 89 6.31 3.56 -28.76
N ASP A 90 5.50 4.24 -29.57
CA ASP A 90 4.08 3.97 -29.87
C ASP A 90 3.79 2.47 -30.03
N ASP A 91 3.28 1.83 -28.96
CA ASP A 91 2.70 0.48 -29.00
C ASP A 91 1.33 0.51 -29.68
N LYS A 92 1.31 0.31 -31.01
CA LYS A 92 0.07 0.10 -31.77
C LYS A 92 -0.50 -1.28 -31.52
N SER A 93 -1.27 -1.40 -30.45
CA SER A 93 -2.25 -2.47 -30.24
C SER A 93 -3.65 -1.96 -30.57
N ASP A 94 -4.08 -2.15 -31.83
CA ASP A 94 -5.51 -2.11 -32.17
C ASP A 94 -5.95 -3.49 -32.67
N SER A 95 -6.35 -4.32 -31.71
CA SER A 95 -7.04 -5.59 -31.93
C SER A 95 -8.49 -5.32 -32.29
N SER A 96 -8.77 -5.21 -33.59
CA SER A 96 -10.12 -5.42 -34.11
C SER A 96 -10.42 -6.92 -34.14
N THR A 97 -10.94 -7.47 -33.05
CA THR A 97 -11.57 -8.79 -33.04
C THR A 97 -13.07 -8.62 -33.28
N GLU A 98 -13.48 -9.14 -34.42
CA GLU A 98 -14.82 -9.21 -34.96
C GLU A 98 -15.65 -10.24 -34.17
N GLU A 99 -16.58 -9.78 -33.31
CA GLU A 99 -17.61 -10.65 -32.72
C GLU A 99 -19.00 -10.28 -33.27
N LYS A 100 -19.37 -11.10 -34.24
CA LYS A 100 -20.68 -11.40 -34.79
C LYS A 100 -21.80 -11.43 -33.73
N GLU A 101 -22.75 -10.50 -33.82
CA GLU A 101 -24.04 -10.59 -33.13
C GLU A 101 -24.78 -11.88 -33.54
N VAL A 102 -25.20 -12.63 -32.52
CA VAL A 102 -26.15 -13.74 -32.61
C VAL A 102 -27.24 -13.47 -31.59
N ALA A 103 -28.41 -13.01 -32.07
CA ALA A 103 -29.77 -13.43 -31.69
C ALA A 103 -30.80 -12.35 -32.07
#